data_AF-A0AAQ4E3S1-F1
#
_entry.id   AF-A0AAQ4E3S1-F1
#
_cell.length_a   1.000
_cell.length_b   1.000
_cell.length_c   1.000
_cell.angle_alpha   90.00
_cell.angle_beta   90.00
_cell.angle_gamma   90.00
#
_symmetry.space_group_name_H-M   'P 1'
#
loop_
_entity.id
_entity.type
_entity.pdbx_description
1 polymer ?
#
loop_
_entity_poly.entity_id
_entity_poly.type
_entity_poly.pdbx_seq_one_letter_code
_entity_poly.pdbx_strand_id
1 'polypeptide(L)'
;MAEGNGDAATVEPMDESSATAEHSADYAKLVGHGLQEKVAAQLDAIFQTGKLAYADLDERALDALKEFPADGALAVLKQFLDSSLEHVSNKSAYLCGVMKTYRQKSKLPGASGSGSNKGPDEDKIRAILERTGYSLDVTTGQRKYGGPPPGWTGPQPSSGCEVFVGKIPKDMFEDELIPLFEKCGKIWDLRLMMDPLSGLNRGYAFITFCNREGALNSVRE
;
A
#
# COMPACT_ATOMS: atom_id res chain seq x y z
N MET A 1 -28.83 71.28 17.67
CA MET A 1 -27.49 70.99 17.13
C MET A 1 -27.05 69.63 17.64
N ALA A 2 -26.31 68.88 16.82
CA ALA A 2 -26.01 67.44 16.83
C ALA A 2 -27.18 66.59 16.27
N GLU A 3 -27.22 66.15 15.01
CA GLU A 3 -26.26 65.34 14.22
C GLU A 3 -25.85 64.04 14.96
N GLY A 4 -25.91 62.84 14.41
CA GLY A 4 -26.03 62.43 13.01
C GLY A 4 -26.30 60.91 12.91
N ASN A 5 -26.69 60.56 11.69
CA ASN A 5 -27.23 59.30 11.19
C ASN A 5 -26.11 58.30 10.83
N GLY A 6 -26.33 57.02 11.14
CA GLY A 6 -25.96 55.83 10.36
C GLY A 6 -24.49 55.53 10.10
N ASP A 7 -24.05 54.33 10.49
CA ASP A 7 -23.32 53.49 9.53
C ASP A 7 -23.43 52.00 9.94
N ALA A 8 -24.03 51.23 9.04
CA ALA A 8 -24.06 49.78 9.11
C ALA A 8 -22.69 49.27 8.64
N ALA A 9 -21.82 48.93 9.60
CA ALA A 9 -20.58 48.25 9.29
C ALA A 9 -20.90 46.88 8.68
N THR A 10 -20.78 46.84 7.36
CA THR A 10 -20.90 45.65 6.54
C THR A 10 -19.74 44.75 6.94
N VAL A 11 -20.05 43.63 7.61
CA VAL A 11 -19.07 42.58 7.88
C VAL A 11 -18.77 41.95 6.53
N GLU A 12 -17.66 42.34 5.93
CA GLU A 12 -17.14 41.70 4.73
C GLU A 12 -16.94 40.21 5.02
N PRO A 13 -17.38 39.29 4.16
CA PRO A 13 -17.11 37.88 4.36
C PRO A 13 -15.59 37.69 4.28
N MET A 14 -15.03 37.14 5.36
CA MET A 14 -13.67 36.60 5.37
C MET A 14 -13.55 35.64 4.19
N ASP A 15 -12.65 36.00 3.27
CA ASP A 15 -12.14 35.18 2.19
C ASP A 15 -11.71 33.81 2.74
N GLU A 16 -12.58 32.80 2.58
CA GLU A 16 -12.16 31.40 2.52
C GLU A 16 -11.33 31.28 1.26
N SER A 17 -10.03 31.55 1.39
CA SER A 17 -9.02 31.17 0.41
C SER A 17 -8.90 29.64 0.42
N SER A 18 -9.92 28.99 -0.13
CA SER A 18 -9.74 27.66 -0.71
C SER A 18 -8.74 27.87 -1.83
N ALA A 19 -7.50 27.41 -1.60
CA ALA A 19 -6.52 27.33 -2.66
C ALA A 19 -7.15 26.49 -3.77
N THR A 20 -7.61 27.15 -4.85
CA THR A 20 -8.06 26.47 -6.05
C THR A 20 -6.81 25.93 -6.72
N ALA A 21 -6.32 24.80 -6.20
CA ALA A 21 -5.40 23.95 -6.91
C ALA A 21 -6.07 23.65 -8.24
N GLU A 22 -5.41 24.00 -9.35
CA GLU A 22 -5.95 23.75 -10.68
C GLU A 22 -6.23 22.24 -10.81
N HIS A 23 -7.51 21.89 -10.79
CA HIS A 23 -7.96 20.51 -10.83
C HIS A 23 -7.65 19.91 -12.19
N SER A 24 -7.18 18.66 -12.20
CA SER A 24 -6.90 17.99 -13.47
C SER A 24 -8.20 17.64 -14.22
N ALA A 25 -8.08 17.25 -15.48
CA ALA A 25 -9.22 16.75 -16.26
C ALA A 25 -9.87 15.49 -15.63
N ASP A 26 -9.12 14.74 -14.79
CA ASP A 26 -9.62 13.56 -14.12
C ASP A 26 -10.47 13.90 -12.88
N TYR A 27 -10.27 15.07 -12.26
CA TYR A 27 -11.12 15.54 -11.16
C TYR A 27 -12.60 15.62 -11.56
N ALA A 28 -12.89 16.18 -12.73
CA ALA A 28 -14.26 16.28 -13.24
C ALA A 28 -14.91 14.89 -13.43
N LYS A 29 -14.12 13.88 -13.83
CA LYS A 29 -14.59 12.50 -13.94
C LYS A 29 -14.90 11.90 -12.57
N LEU A 30 -14.05 12.13 -11.57
CA LEU A 30 -14.24 11.66 -10.20
C LEU A 30 -15.52 12.23 -9.58
N VAL A 31 -15.74 13.54 -9.72
CA VAL A 31 -16.97 14.20 -9.24
C VAL A 31 -18.18 13.71 -10.03
N GLY A 32 -18.06 13.55 -11.36
CA GLY A 32 -19.12 12.98 -12.21
C GLY A 32 -19.50 11.54 -11.83
N HIS A 33 -18.56 10.75 -11.31
CA HIS A 33 -18.80 9.41 -10.75
C HIS A 33 -19.56 9.44 -9.40
N GLY A 34 -19.72 10.63 -8.81
CA GLY A 34 -20.42 10.86 -7.55
C GLY A 34 -19.55 10.67 -6.32
N LEU A 35 -18.22 10.78 -6.45
CA LEU A 35 -17.35 10.93 -5.28
C LEU A 35 -17.57 12.32 -4.66
N GLN A 36 -17.44 12.41 -3.34
CA GLN A 36 -17.52 13.68 -2.63
C GLN A 36 -16.36 14.59 -3.03
N GLU A 37 -16.60 15.88 -3.19
CA GLU A 37 -15.62 16.85 -3.71
C GLU A 37 -14.28 16.81 -2.97
N LYS A 38 -14.32 16.75 -1.63
CA LYS A 38 -13.10 16.64 -0.79
C LYS A 38 -12.29 15.38 -1.09
N VAL A 39 -12.96 14.26 -1.34
CA VAL A 39 -12.32 12.96 -1.65
C VAL A 39 -11.78 12.98 -3.07
N ALA A 40 -12.54 13.53 -4.01
CA ALA A 40 -12.12 13.70 -5.40
C ALA A 40 -10.89 14.63 -5.50
N ALA A 41 -10.86 15.73 -4.74
CA ALA A 41 -9.74 16.66 -4.71
C ALA A 41 -8.48 16.00 -4.12
N GLN A 42 -8.63 15.20 -3.07
CA GLN A 42 -7.52 14.44 -2.50
C GLN A 42 -6.98 13.41 -3.51
N LEU A 43 -7.85 12.70 -4.22
CA LEU A 43 -7.44 11.71 -5.21
C LEU A 43 -6.79 12.35 -6.45
N ASP A 44 -7.30 13.50 -6.87
CA ASP A 44 -6.68 14.31 -7.93
C ASP A 44 -5.28 14.78 -7.54
N ALA A 45 -5.10 15.26 -6.31
CA ALA A 45 -3.78 15.59 -5.77
C ALA A 45 -2.84 14.39 -5.77
N ILE A 46 -3.34 13.18 -5.48
CA ILE A 46 -2.56 11.94 -5.58
C ILE A 46 -2.14 11.69 -7.03
N PHE A 47 -3.04 11.87 -8.00
CA PHE A 47 -2.70 11.69 -9.42
C PHE A 47 -1.61 12.67 -9.87
N GLN A 48 -1.65 13.91 -9.40
CA GLN A 48 -0.63 14.92 -9.70
C GLN A 48 0.76 14.55 -9.13
N THR A 49 0.85 13.72 -8.08
CA THR A 49 2.15 13.22 -7.60
C THR A 49 2.80 12.21 -8.55
N GLY A 50 2.05 11.67 -9.51
CA GLY A 50 2.50 10.60 -10.41
C GLY A 50 2.62 9.22 -9.75
N LYS A 51 2.30 9.08 -8.45
CA LYS A 51 2.32 7.78 -7.75
C LYS A 51 1.16 6.85 -8.14
N LEU A 52 0.09 7.42 -8.69
CA LEU A 52 -1.12 6.74 -9.12
C LEU A 52 -1.68 7.48 -10.33
N ALA A 53 -2.26 6.78 -11.30
CA ALA A 53 -3.03 7.38 -12.37
C ALA A 53 -4.52 7.03 -12.25
N TYR A 54 -5.40 7.82 -12.87
CA TYR A 54 -6.82 7.51 -12.95
C TYR A 54 -7.08 6.11 -13.53
N ALA A 55 -6.28 5.71 -14.54
CA ALA A 55 -6.38 4.39 -15.17
C ALA A 55 -5.96 3.21 -14.28
N ASP A 56 -5.24 3.45 -13.18
CA ASP A 56 -4.85 2.40 -12.23
C ASP A 56 -6.01 2.02 -11.28
N LEU A 57 -7.07 2.82 -11.26
CA LEU A 57 -8.28 2.60 -10.46
C LEU A 57 -9.44 2.18 -11.35
N ASP A 58 -9.95 0.98 -11.08
CA ASP A 58 -11.18 0.45 -11.66
C ASP A 58 -12.43 1.06 -11.01
N GLU A 59 -13.54 0.96 -11.74
CA GLU A 59 -14.86 1.45 -11.32
C GLU A 59 -15.27 0.88 -9.96
N ARG A 60 -14.93 -0.39 -9.69
CA ARG A 60 -15.23 -1.07 -8.41
C ARG A 60 -14.52 -0.42 -7.23
N ALA A 61 -13.25 -0.03 -7.38
CA ALA A 61 -12.54 0.68 -6.32
C ALA A 61 -13.13 2.08 -6.08
N LEU A 62 -13.53 2.79 -7.14
CA LEU A 62 -14.18 4.10 -7.04
C LEU A 62 -15.56 4.01 -6.38
N ASP A 63 -16.37 3.02 -6.73
CA ASP A 63 -17.66 2.72 -6.09
C ASP A 63 -17.48 2.40 -4.61
N ALA A 64 -16.50 1.55 -4.29
CA ALA A 64 -16.20 1.22 -2.90
C ALA A 64 -15.80 2.46 -2.09
N LEU A 65 -15.05 3.40 -2.68
CA LEU A 65 -14.64 4.65 -2.05
C LEU A 65 -15.81 5.62 -1.87
N LYS A 66 -16.73 5.65 -2.83
CA LYS A 66 -17.96 6.46 -2.78
C LYS A 66 -18.87 6.09 -1.60
N GLU A 67 -18.88 4.83 -1.19
CA GLU A 67 -19.65 4.38 -0.01
C GLU A 67 -19.09 4.87 1.34
N PHE A 68 -17.87 5.40 1.39
CA PHE A 68 -17.28 5.86 2.64
C PHE A 68 -17.79 7.26 3.03
N PRO A 69 -17.94 7.54 4.34
CA PRO A 69 -18.01 8.91 4.83
C PRO A 69 -16.75 9.70 4.43
N ALA A 70 -16.89 11.01 4.22
CA ALA A 70 -15.80 11.90 3.77
C ALA A 70 -14.49 11.66 4.52
N ASP A 71 -14.55 11.73 5.85
CA ASP A 71 -13.39 11.62 6.73
C ASP A 71 -12.76 10.22 6.66
N GLY A 72 -13.59 9.19 6.49
CA GLY A 72 -13.13 7.81 6.34
C GLY A 72 -12.40 7.58 5.02
N ALA A 73 -12.94 8.11 3.92
CA ALA A 73 -12.29 8.04 2.62
C ALA A 73 -10.95 8.79 2.63
N LEU A 74 -10.89 9.98 3.23
CA LEU A 74 -9.65 10.75 3.36
C LEU A 74 -8.59 9.99 4.18
N ALA A 75 -8.99 9.33 5.29
CA ALA A 75 -8.08 8.52 6.08
C ALA A 75 -7.54 7.30 5.31
N VAL A 76 -8.40 6.63 4.53
CA VAL A 76 -7.99 5.53 3.63
C VAL A 76 -6.99 6.03 2.59
N LEU A 77 -7.28 7.15 1.91
CA LEU A 77 -6.39 7.72 0.89
C LEU A 77 -5.05 8.16 1.49
N LYS A 78 -5.06 8.72 2.70
CA LYS A 78 -3.84 9.03 3.43
C LYS A 78 -3.02 7.78 3.73
N GLN A 79 -3.64 6.71 4.25
CA GLN A 79 -2.94 5.46 4.51
C GLN A 79 -2.39 4.82 3.22
N PHE A 80 -3.12 4.93 2.11
CA PHE A 80 -2.68 4.48 0.81
C PHE A 80 -1.45 5.24 0.32
N LEU A 81 -1.40 6.56 0.54
CA LEU A 81 -0.26 7.43 0.21
C LEU A 81 0.98 7.19 1.09
N ASP A 82 0.77 6.93 2.38
CA ASP A 82 1.83 6.65 3.35
C ASP A 82 2.45 5.25 3.13
N SER A 83 1.83 4.42 2.30
CA SER A 83 2.32 3.09 1.92
C SER A 83 3.23 3.18 0.68
N SER A 84 4.33 2.42 0.66
CA SER A 84 5.18 2.29 -0.55
C SER A 84 4.41 1.51 -1.62
N LEU A 85 4.11 2.17 -2.75
CA LEU A 85 3.35 1.60 -3.86
C LEU A 85 4.25 1.06 -4.99
N GLU A 86 5.58 1.17 -4.89
CA GLU A 86 6.51 0.91 -6.00
C GLU A 86 6.37 -0.50 -6.60
N HIS A 87 6.13 -1.49 -5.74
CA HIS A 87 6.02 -2.90 -6.13
C HIS A 87 4.58 -3.44 -6.09
N VAL A 88 3.59 -2.55 -6.03
CA VAL A 88 2.17 -2.92 -6.07
C VAL A 88 1.72 -2.99 -7.52
N SER A 89 1.52 -4.20 -8.06
CA SER A 89 1.08 -4.40 -9.45
C SER A 89 -0.37 -3.98 -9.69
N ASN A 90 -1.25 -4.14 -8.69
CA ASN A 90 -2.67 -3.81 -8.79
C ASN A 90 -3.07 -2.80 -7.70
N LYS A 91 -3.06 -1.52 -8.06
CA LYS A 91 -3.35 -0.40 -7.16
C LYS A 91 -4.81 -0.41 -6.69
N SER A 92 -5.76 -0.74 -7.57
CA SER A 92 -7.18 -0.92 -7.23
C SER A 92 -7.39 -1.95 -6.12
N ALA A 93 -6.82 -3.14 -6.28
CA ALA A 93 -6.94 -4.21 -5.31
C ALA A 93 -6.27 -3.84 -3.98
N TYR A 94 -5.12 -3.15 -4.03
CA TYR A 94 -4.45 -2.65 -2.85
C TYR A 94 -5.31 -1.63 -2.09
N LEU A 95 -5.86 -0.63 -2.80
CA LEU A 95 -6.76 0.37 -2.23
C LEU A 95 -8.01 -0.28 -1.62
N CYS A 96 -8.62 -1.25 -2.30
CA CYS A 96 -9.72 -2.06 -1.77
C CYS A 96 -9.33 -2.80 -0.49
N GLY A 97 -8.10 -3.32 -0.43
CA GLY A 97 -7.52 -3.91 0.77
C GLY A 97 -7.44 -2.90 1.93
N VAL A 98 -6.91 -1.70 1.68
CA VAL A 98 -6.83 -0.61 2.67
C VAL A 98 -8.23 -0.21 3.16
N MET A 99 -9.19 -0.06 2.26
CA MET A 99 -10.60 0.21 2.58
C MET A 99 -11.21 -0.87 3.49
N LYS A 100 -10.98 -2.15 3.15
CA LYS A 100 -11.48 -3.27 3.95
C LYS A 100 -10.89 -3.26 5.36
N THR A 101 -9.59 -3.02 5.47
CA THR A 101 -8.87 -2.87 6.74
C THR A 101 -9.41 -1.71 7.55
N TYR A 102 -9.65 -0.55 6.93
CA TYR A 102 -10.22 0.62 7.62
C TYR A 102 -11.61 0.33 8.18
N ARG A 103 -12.51 -0.29 7.40
CA ARG A 103 -13.85 -0.71 7.86
C ARG A 103 -13.79 -1.72 9.00
N GLN A 104 -12.74 -2.55 9.06
CA GLN A 104 -12.53 -3.48 10.16
C GLN A 104 -12.01 -2.76 11.42
N LYS A 105 -11.07 -1.83 11.26
CA LYS A 105 -10.49 -1.03 12.34
C LYS A 105 -11.53 -0.10 12.98
N SER A 106 -12.41 0.52 12.19
CA SER A 106 -13.48 1.41 12.70
C SER A 106 -14.52 0.69 13.56
N LYS A 107 -14.64 -0.65 13.46
CA LYS A 107 -15.50 -1.47 14.30
C LYS A 107 -14.85 -1.87 15.63
N LEU A 108 -13.54 -1.66 15.80
CA LEU A 108 -12.80 -2.01 17.01
C LEU A 108 -12.63 -0.77 17.92
N PRO A 109 -13.16 -0.78 19.16
CA PRO A 109 -12.98 0.34 20.09
C PRO A 109 -11.51 0.44 20.53
N GLY A 110 -10.90 1.62 20.37
CA GLY A 110 -9.56 1.95 20.90
C GLY A 110 -8.37 1.86 19.93
N ALA A 111 -8.59 1.55 18.65
CA ALA A 111 -7.51 1.42 17.67
C ALA A 111 -7.05 2.77 17.08
N SER A 112 -6.61 3.71 17.92
CA SER A 112 -5.89 4.91 17.46
C SER A 112 -4.39 4.70 17.68
N GLY A 113 -3.76 4.01 16.74
CA GLY A 113 -2.32 3.80 16.71
C GLY A 113 -1.78 4.21 15.35
N SER A 114 -1.05 5.31 15.33
CA SER A 114 -0.16 5.70 14.24
C SER A 114 1.06 4.78 14.33
N GLY A 115 1.04 3.67 13.58
CA GLY A 115 2.20 2.82 13.42
C GLY A 115 3.16 3.51 12.46
N SER A 116 4.36 3.86 12.94
CA SER A 116 5.43 4.35 12.10
C SER A 116 5.79 3.28 11.06
N ASN A 117 5.33 3.47 9.82
CA ASN A 117 5.65 2.64 8.66
C ASN A 117 7.17 2.60 8.46
N LYS A 118 7.84 1.55 8.91
CA LYS A 118 9.15 1.17 8.37
C LYS A 118 8.88 0.06 7.38
N GLY A 119 8.92 0.37 6.10
CA GLY A 119 9.02 -0.64 5.04
C GLY A 119 10.45 -1.19 4.96
N PRO A 120 10.73 -2.06 3.97
CA PRO A 120 12.11 -2.50 3.72
C PRO A 120 13.01 -1.33 3.33
N ASP A 121 14.32 -1.57 3.39
CA ASP A 121 15.32 -0.68 2.81
C ASP A 121 15.24 -0.73 1.27
N GLU A 122 14.69 0.32 0.66
CA GLU A 122 14.42 0.38 -0.78
C GLU A 122 15.70 0.28 -1.63
N ASP A 123 16.85 0.76 -1.13
CA ASP A 123 18.12 0.64 -1.85
C ASP A 123 18.60 -0.81 -1.89
N LYS A 124 18.43 -1.56 -0.79
CA LYS A 124 18.72 -3.00 -0.76
C LYS A 124 17.76 -3.78 -1.64
N ILE A 125 16.46 -3.47 -1.60
CA ILE A 125 15.48 -4.12 -2.46
C ILE A 125 15.85 -3.91 -3.92
N ARG A 126 16.11 -2.67 -4.32
CA ARG A 126 16.55 -2.34 -5.68
C ARG A 126 17.79 -3.13 -6.09
N ALA A 127 18.82 -3.17 -5.26
CA ALA A 127 20.04 -3.91 -5.53
C ALA A 127 19.80 -5.42 -5.66
N ILE A 128 18.92 -6.00 -4.85
CA ILE A 128 18.53 -7.41 -4.94
C ILE A 128 17.81 -7.66 -6.26
N LEU A 129 16.78 -6.87 -6.60
CA LEU A 129 15.99 -7.06 -7.82
C LEU A 129 16.81 -6.87 -9.09
N GLU A 130 17.72 -5.89 -9.11
CA GLU A 130 18.63 -5.66 -10.25
C GLU A 130 19.61 -6.82 -10.43
N ARG A 131 20.19 -7.32 -9.33
CA ARG A 131 21.15 -8.43 -9.38
C ARG A 131 20.50 -9.75 -9.78
N THR A 132 19.32 -10.06 -9.25
CA THR A 132 18.70 -11.37 -9.44
C THR A 132 17.74 -11.41 -10.62
N GLY A 133 17.19 -10.26 -11.02
CA GLY A 133 16.13 -10.12 -12.02
C GLY A 133 14.75 -10.57 -11.55
N TYR A 134 14.59 -10.92 -10.27
CA TYR A 134 13.31 -11.42 -9.74
C TYR A 134 12.28 -10.31 -9.67
N SER A 135 11.00 -10.66 -9.77
CA SER A 135 9.90 -9.74 -9.50
C SER A 135 9.62 -9.63 -8.00
N LEU A 136 9.19 -8.45 -7.56
CA LEU A 136 8.59 -8.23 -6.25
C LEU A 136 7.16 -7.73 -6.44
N ASP A 137 6.19 -8.44 -5.86
CA ASP A 137 4.78 -8.09 -5.88
C ASP A 137 4.26 -7.86 -4.45
N VAL A 138 3.69 -6.69 -4.20
CA VAL A 138 3.22 -6.26 -2.89
C VAL A 138 1.71 -6.10 -2.89
N THR A 139 1.08 -6.79 -1.95
CA THR A 139 -0.34 -6.64 -1.61
C THR A 139 -0.47 -6.22 -0.15
N THR A 140 -1.67 -5.85 0.30
CA THR A 140 -1.89 -5.46 1.70
C THR A 140 -1.62 -6.59 2.69
N GLY A 141 -1.74 -7.86 2.26
CA GLY A 141 -1.57 -9.04 3.11
C GLY A 141 -0.32 -9.87 2.83
N GLN A 142 0.47 -9.52 1.81
CA GLN A 142 1.61 -10.34 1.38
C GLN A 142 2.62 -9.53 0.57
N ARG A 143 3.91 -9.78 0.80
CA ARG A 143 5.02 -9.35 -0.06
C ARG A 143 5.66 -10.60 -0.68
N LYS A 144 5.63 -10.70 -2.01
CA LYS A 144 6.06 -11.89 -2.76
C LYS A 144 7.27 -11.56 -3.62
N TYR A 145 8.39 -12.20 -3.33
CA TYR A 145 9.59 -12.17 -4.15
C TYR A 145 9.66 -13.43 -5.03
N GLY A 146 9.82 -13.25 -6.34
CA GLY A 146 9.88 -14.34 -7.33
C GLY A 146 8.56 -15.05 -7.57
N GLY A 147 8.65 -16.37 -7.76
CA GLY A 147 7.51 -17.25 -8.02
C GLY A 147 6.78 -16.94 -9.32
N PRO A 148 7.43 -17.13 -10.49
CA PRO A 148 8.66 -17.90 -10.70
C PRO A 148 9.96 -17.07 -10.85
N PRO A 149 11.15 -17.68 -10.70
CA PRO A 149 12.43 -17.05 -11.05
C PRO A 149 12.54 -16.68 -12.54
N PRO A 150 13.39 -15.70 -12.89
CA PRO A 150 13.70 -15.37 -14.28
C PRO A 150 14.23 -16.58 -15.04
N GLY A 151 13.68 -16.83 -16.23
CA GLY A 151 14.06 -17.96 -17.08
C GLY A 151 13.61 -19.34 -16.58
N TRP A 152 12.74 -19.41 -15.57
CA TRP A 152 12.19 -20.68 -15.11
C TRP A 152 11.14 -21.22 -16.09
N THR A 153 11.39 -22.40 -16.65
CA THR A 153 10.50 -23.08 -17.62
C THR A 153 9.91 -24.38 -17.08
N GLY A 154 10.30 -24.80 -15.87
CA GLY A 154 9.80 -26.00 -15.22
C GLY A 154 8.50 -25.79 -14.44
N PRO A 155 7.89 -26.87 -13.93
CA PRO A 155 6.77 -26.76 -12.99
C PRO A 155 7.21 -26.06 -11.69
N GLN A 156 6.24 -25.59 -10.91
CA GLN A 156 6.51 -25.12 -9.55
C GLN A 156 7.14 -26.26 -8.72
N PRO A 157 8.18 -25.99 -7.91
CA PRO A 157 8.76 -26.98 -7.01
C PRO A 157 7.71 -27.59 -6.09
N SER A 158 7.87 -28.88 -5.78
CA SER A 158 6.94 -29.59 -4.90
C SER A 158 6.99 -29.04 -3.47
N SER A 159 5.95 -29.31 -2.67
CA SER A 159 5.85 -28.88 -1.27
C SER A 159 7.03 -29.35 -0.40
N GLY A 160 7.79 -30.37 -0.81
CA GLY A 160 9.02 -30.79 -0.14
C GLY A 160 10.20 -29.83 -0.31
N CYS A 161 10.04 -28.77 -1.11
CA CYS A 161 11.02 -27.69 -1.30
C CYS A 161 10.60 -26.39 -0.62
N GLU A 162 9.46 -26.37 0.07
CA GLU A 162 8.96 -25.22 0.82
C GLU A 162 9.29 -25.36 2.31
N VAL A 163 9.70 -24.24 2.91
CA VAL A 163 9.94 -24.14 4.35
C VAL A 163 9.09 -23.04 4.97
N PHE A 164 8.62 -23.31 6.18
CA PHE A 164 7.95 -22.32 7.03
C PHE A 164 8.97 -21.63 7.92
N VAL A 165 9.03 -20.31 7.83
CA VAL A 165 9.89 -19.48 8.66
C VAL A 165 9.00 -18.73 9.64
N GLY A 166 9.04 -19.11 10.91
CA GLY A 166 8.27 -18.48 11.98
C GLY A 166 9.11 -17.59 12.88
N LYS A 167 8.45 -16.87 13.79
CA LYS A 167 9.07 -15.97 14.77
C LYS A 167 9.92 -14.87 14.11
N ILE A 168 9.53 -14.43 12.93
CA ILE A 168 10.15 -13.30 12.24
C ILE A 168 9.87 -12.03 13.06
N PRO A 169 10.88 -11.21 13.39
CA PRO A 169 10.65 -9.89 13.99
C PRO A 169 9.73 -9.05 13.11
N LYS A 170 8.77 -8.34 13.69
CA LYS A 170 7.72 -7.63 12.94
C LYS A 170 8.23 -6.50 12.04
N ASP A 171 9.43 -6.02 12.33
CA ASP A 171 10.17 -4.97 11.63
C ASP A 171 11.14 -5.51 10.57
N MET A 172 11.27 -6.83 10.42
CA MET A 172 12.10 -7.47 9.41
C MET A 172 11.32 -7.69 8.11
N PHE A 173 11.94 -7.40 6.97
CA PHE A 173 11.34 -7.52 5.65
C PHE A 173 12.18 -8.39 4.72
N GLU A 174 11.74 -8.51 3.47
CA GLU A 174 12.40 -9.34 2.47
C GLU A 174 13.82 -8.89 2.10
N ASP A 175 14.19 -7.63 2.34
CA ASP A 175 15.57 -7.13 2.14
C ASP A 175 16.59 -7.83 3.05
N GLU A 176 16.17 -8.30 4.22
CA GLU A 176 17.00 -9.07 5.15
C GLU A 176 16.79 -10.58 5.01
N LEU A 177 15.56 -11.02 4.73
CA LEU A 177 15.25 -12.43 4.59
C LEU A 177 15.85 -13.03 3.31
N ILE A 178 15.82 -12.31 2.18
CA ILE A 178 16.34 -12.83 0.91
C ILE A 178 17.84 -13.17 1.04
N PRO A 179 18.74 -12.26 1.47
CA PRO A 179 20.16 -12.57 1.60
C PRO A 179 20.47 -13.65 2.63
N LEU A 180 19.61 -13.84 3.64
CA LEU A 180 19.76 -14.90 4.62
C LEU A 180 19.52 -16.28 3.99
N PHE A 181 18.39 -16.45 3.30
CA PHE A 181 17.99 -17.74 2.74
C PHE A 181 18.66 -18.05 1.40
N GLU A 182 19.16 -17.05 0.67
CA GLU A 182 19.99 -17.25 -0.53
C GLU A 182 21.24 -18.12 -0.25
N LYS A 183 21.74 -18.13 0.99
CA LYS A 183 22.90 -18.96 1.40
C LYS A 183 22.57 -20.45 1.44
N CYS A 184 21.31 -20.80 1.71
CA CYS A 184 20.87 -22.20 1.82
C CYS A 184 20.63 -22.83 0.45
N GLY A 185 20.26 -22.02 -0.55
CA GLY A 185 20.04 -22.45 -1.93
C GLY A 185 19.30 -21.40 -2.77
N LYS A 186 19.11 -21.69 -4.06
CA LYS A 186 18.37 -20.81 -4.97
C LYS A 186 16.89 -20.75 -4.58
N ILE A 187 16.42 -19.56 -4.22
CA ILE A 187 15.02 -19.29 -3.89
C ILE A 187 14.18 -19.34 -5.17
N TRP A 188 13.08 -20.08 -5.14
CA TRP A 188 12.05 -20.08 -6.18
C TRP A 188 11.02 -18.97 -5.92
N ASP A 189 10.47 -18.92 -4.71
CA ASP A 189 9.70 -17.79 -4.21
C ASP A 189 9.88 -17.58 -2.70
N LEU A 190 9.66 -16.35 -2.26
CA LEU A 190 9.54 -15.99 -0.85
C LEU A 190 8.24 -15.20 -0.66
N ARG A 191 7.42 -15.64 0.29
CA ARG A 191 6.12 -15.05 0.61
C ARG A 191 6.12 -14.61 2.07
N LEU A 192 6.35 -13.32 2.30
CA LEU A 192 6.24 -12.70 3.62
C LEU A 192 4.79 -12.29 3.85
N MET A 193 4.18 -12.84 4.90
CA MET A 193 2.78 -12.55 5.20
C MET A 193 2.67 -11.26 6.00
N MET A 194 1.89 -10.32 5.51
CA MET A 194 1.70 -9.00 6.12
C MET A 194 0.38 -8.94 6.88
N ASP A 195 0.36 -8.15 7.94
CA ASP A 195 -0.86 -7.76 8.62
C ASP A 195 -1.35 -6.42 8.05
N PRO A 196 -2.47 -6.40 7.31
CA PRO A 196 -3.00 -5.18 6.72
C PRO A 196 -3.31 -4.08 7.75
N LEU A 197 -3.61 -4.46 9.01
CA LEU A 197 -4.01 -3.50 10.06
C LEU A 197 -2.81 -2.74 10.64
N SER A 198 -1.71 -3.44 10.89
CA SER A 198 -0.49 -2.84 11.46
C SER A 198 0.52 -2.41 10.41
N GLY A 199 0.42 -2.90 9.18
CA GLY A 199 1.42 -2.69 8.12
C GLY A 199 2.72 -3.47 8.32
N LEU A 200 2.82 -4.25 9.41
CA LEU A 200 3.98 -5.07 9.75
C LEU A 200 3.77 -6.52 9.31
N ASN A 201 4.84 -7.33 9.32
CA ASN A 201 4.69 -8.74 9.01
C ASN A 201 3.95 -9.50 10.15
N ARG A 202 3.32 -10.63 9.80
CA ARG A 202 2.57 -11.50 10.73
C ARG A 202 3.48 -12.40 11.59
N GLY A 203 4.79 -12.21 11.53
CA GLY A 203 5.79 -13.02 12.22
C GLY A 203 6.11 -14.34 11.52
N TYR A 204 5.69 -14.50 10.26
CA TYR A 204 6.01 -15.69 9.48
C TYR A 204 6.07 -15.46 7.96
N ALA A 205 6.83 -16.31 7.28
CA ALA A 205 6.98 -16.35 5.83
C ALA A 205 7.05 -17.81 5.34
N PHE A 206 6.78 -17.99 4.05
CA PHE A 206 7.05 -19.24 3.33
C PHE A 206 8.14 -19.00 2.31
N ILE A 207 9.11 -19.92 2.24
CA ILE A 207 10.19 -19.85 1.26
C ILE A 207 10.23 -21.17 0.50
N THR A 208 10.03 -21.11 -0.80
CA THR A 208 10.20 -22.26 -1.68
C THR A 208 11.55 -22.16 -2.34
N PHE A 209 12.34 -23.22 -2.27
CA PHE A 209 13.60 -23.36 -2.99
C PHE A 209 13.38 -24.05 -4.33
N CYS A 210 14.27 -23.82 -5.30
CA CYS A 210 14.27 -24.57 -6.55
C CYS A 210 14.54 -26.06 -6.35
N ASN A 211 15.30 -26.41 -5.30
CA ASN A 211 15.74 -27.78 -5.00
C ASN A 211 15.41 -28.15 -3.55
N ARG A 212 15.11 -29.43 -3.32
CA ARG A 212 14.84 -29.99 -1.99
C ARG A 212 16.01 -29.82 -1.01
N GLU A 213 17.24 -29.85 -1.50
CA GLU A 213 18.44 -29.65 -0.68
C GLU A 213 18.49 -28.26 -0.05
N GLY A 214 18.02 -27.22 -0.77
CA GLY A 214 17.95 -25.86 -0.22
C GLY A 214 17.00 -25.78 0.97
N ALA A 215 15.84 -26.43 0.87
CA ALA A 215 14.89 -26.55 1.96
C ALA A 215 15.50 -27.28 3.16
N LEU A 216 16.16 -28.43 2.95
CA LEU A 216 16.81 -29.19 4.02
C LEU A 216 17.92 -28.39 4.71
N ASN A 217 18.75 -27.67 3.95
CA ASN A 217 19.82 -26.85 4.51
C ASN A 217 19.26 -25.72 5.37
N SER A 218 18.18 -25.05 4.92
CA SER A 218 17.56 -23.94 5.65
C SER A 218 16.92 -24.32 6.99
N VAL A 219 16.65 -25.61 7.20
CA VAL A 219 16.12 -26.13 8.48
C VAL A 219 17.24 -26.56 9.43
N ARG A 220 18.43 -26.83 8.90
CA ARG A 220 19.56 -27.38 9.67
C ARG A 220 20.46 -26.29 10.26
N GLU A 221 20.62 -25.18 9.55
CA GLU A 221 21.35 -23.99 10.02
C GLU A 221 20.46 -23.09 10.88
#